data_AF-A0AB34CMS6-F1
#
_entry.id   AF-A0AB34CMS6-F1
#
_cell.length_a   1.000
_cell.length_b   1.000
_cell.length_c   1.000
_cell.angle_alpha   90.00
_cell.angle_beta   90.00
_cell.angle_gamma   90.00
#
_symmetry.space_group_name_H-M   'P 1'
#
loop_
_entity.id
_entity.type
_entity.pdbx_description
1 polymer ?
#
loop_
_entity_poly.entity_id
_entity_poly.type
_entity_poly.pdbx_seq_one_letter_code
_entity_poly.pdbx_strand_id
1 'polypeptide(L)'
;MHIKRAIDKIPGGMMLIPLFIGALCHTFSPGAGKYFGSFTNGLMTGTVPILAVWFFCMGASIKLSATGTVLRKSGTLVLTKIAVAWVVAAIASRVMPENGVEVGMFAGLSTLALVAAMDMTNGGLYASIMQQYGSKEEAGAFVLMSLESGPLMTMVILGTAGIASFEPHVFVGAILPFVVGFALGNLDPELRDFFGKAVHTLIPFFAFALGNTINLGVIAETGLLGIMLGVAVIIITGIPLILADRLIGGGDGTAGVAASSTAGAAVATPVLIAEMLPQFKAVAPAATALVATSVIVTSVLVPIITAIYSKRLKRLHVAVGQRAAIK
;
A
#
# COMPACT_ATOMS: atom_id res chain seq x y z
N MET A 1 -0.62 14.94 -28.17
CA MET A 1 0.18 14.14 -27.21
C MET A 1 -0.77 13.43 -26.24
N HIS A 2 -0.59 12.13 -25.97
CA HIS A 2 -1.46 11.36 -25.05
C HIS A 2 -0.72 10.97 -23.76
N ILE A 3 -0.28 11.98 -23.00
CA ILE A 3 0.59 11.80 -21.82
C ILE A 3 -0.09 10.94 -20.75
N LYS A 4 -1.32 11.28 -20.34
CA LYS A 4 -2.07 10.49 -19.34
C LYS A 4 -2.19 9.02 -19.74
N ARG A 5 -2.51 8.75 -21.01
CA ARG A 5 -2.62 7.38 -21.54
C ARG A 5 -1.29 6.63 -21.51
N ALA A 6 -0.15 7.33 -21.62
CA ALA A 6 1.16 6.73 -21.46
C ALA A 6 1.47 6.40 -19.99
N ILE A 7 1.11 7.30 -19.06
CA ILE A 7 1.25 7.09 -17.62
C ILE A 7 0.42 5.86 -17.17
N ASP A 8 -0.83 5.77 -17.63
CA ASP A 8 -1.76 4.69 -17.27
C ASP A 8 -1.29 3.30 -17.76
N LYS A 9 -0.34 3.23 -18.70
CA LYS A 9 0.26 1.94 -19.15
C LYS A 9 1.25 1.36 -18.14
N ILE A 10 1.80 2.20 -17.25
CA ILE A 10 2.77 1.78 -16.24
C ILE A 10 1.98 1.45 -14.96
N PRO A 11 2.06 0.22 -14.43
CA PRO A 11 1.44 -0.12 -13.15
C PRO A 11 1.96 0.79 -12.03
N GLY A 12 1.05 1.51 -11.36
CA GLY A 12 1.41 2.52 -10.36
C GLY A 12 1.97 3.84 -10.96
N GLY A 13 1.92 4.02 -12.28
CA GLY A 13 2.55 5.14 -12.98
C GLY A 13 2.09 6.52 -12.52
N MET A 14 0.82 6.65 -12.13
CA MET A 14 0.26 7.90 -11.57
C MET A 14 0.95 8.36 -10.28
N MET A 15 1.61 7.44 -9.56
CA MET A 15 2.41 7.73 -8.38
C MET A 15 3.89 7.78 -8.71
N LEU A 16 4.40 6.78 -9.43
CA LEU A 16 5.84 6.59 -9.63
C LEU A 16 6.47 7.66 -10.51
N ILE A 17 5.77 8.09 -11.57
CA ILE A 17 6.34 9.07 -12.50
C ILE A 17 6.47 10.43 -11.82
N PRO A 18 5.45 10.98 -11.15
CA PRO A 18 5.60 12.22 -10.39
C PRO A 18 6.63 12.11 -9.27
N LEU A 19 6.70 10.97 -8.57
CA LEU A 19 7.73 10.70 -7.55
C LEU A 19 9.13 10.75 -8.14
N PHE A 20 9.37 10.09 -9.27
CA PHE A 20 10.66 10.11 -9.94
C PHE A 20 11.03 11.52 -10.43
N ILE A 21 10.05 12.28 -10.95
CA ILE A 21 10.24 13.69 -11.32
C ILE A 21 10.63 14.52 -10.08
N GLY A 22 9.97 14.31 -8.94
CA GLY A 22 10.36 14.95 -7.68
C GLY A 22 11.78 14.57 -7.23
N ALA A 23 12.17 13.31 -7.36
CA ALA A 23 13.51 12.84 -7.02
C ALA A 23 14.59 13.42 -7.94
N LEU A 24 14.27 13.59 -9.24
CA LEU A 24 15.10 14.33 -10.20
C LEU A 24 15.27 15.79 -9.75
N CYS A 25 14.18 16.46 -9.38
CA CYS A 25 14.24 17.83 -8.87
C CYS A 25 15.10 17.94 -7.61
N HIS A 26 14.91 17.04 -6.65
CA HIS A 26 15.70 17.04 -5.41
C HIS A 26 17.18 16.72 -5.65
N THR A 27 17.49 15.79 -6.55
CA THR A 27 18.88 15.37 -6.81
C THR A 27 19.66 16.42 -7.60
N PHE A 28 19.07 16.98 -8.66
CA PHE A 28 19.76 17.92 -9.55
C PHE A 28 19.60 19.39 -9.12
N SER A 29 18.53 19.71 -8.39
CA SER A 29 18.17 21.07 -7.97
C SER A 29 17.60 21.11 -6.54
N PRO A 30 18.33 20.63 -5.50
CA PRO A 30 17.80 20.47 -4.14
C PRO A 30 17.29 21.77 -3.51
N GLY A 31 17.83 22.92 -3.94
CA GLY A 31 17.42 24.24 -3.48
C GLY A 31 16.21 24.83 -4.21
N ALA A 32 15.68 24.19 -5.27
CA ALA A 32 14.68 24.80 -6.15
C ALA A 32 13.42 25.24 -5.40
N GLY A 33 12.89 24.41 -4.49
CA GLY A 33 11.73 24.77 -3.68
C GLY A 33 11.98 26.04 -2.87
N LYS A 34 13.08 26.07 -2.10
CA LYS A 34 13.45 27.24 -1.28
C LYS A 34 13.76 28.49 -2.14
N TYR A 35 14.40 28.31 -3.29
CA TYR A 35 14.74 29.38 -4.21
C TYR A 35 13.50 30.07 -4.78
N PHE A 36 12.53 29.30 -5.26
CA PHE A 36 11.28 29.87 -5.82
C PHE A 36 10.27 30.29 -4.75
N GLY A 37 10.33 29.71 -3.55
CA GLY A 37 9.40 30.03 -2.46
C GLY A 37 7.93 29.78 -2.82
N SER A 38 7.02 30.44 -2.09
CA SER A 38 5.59 30.53 -2.40
C SER A 38 4.93 29.16 -2.73
N PHE A 39 4.03 29.12 -3.72
CA PHE A 39 3.31 27.92 -4.15
C PHE A 39 4.23 26.80 -4.65
N THR A 40 5.37 27.12 -5.27
CA THR A 40 6.35 26.12 -5.74
C THR A 40 6.96 25.37 -4.55
N ASN A 41 7.43 26.10 -3.54
CA ASN A 41 7.92 25.50 -2.30
C ASN A 41 6.81 24.70 -1.60
N GLY A 42 5.60 25.26 -1.53
CA GLY A 42 4.45 24.60 -0.93
C GLY A 42 4.11 23.27 -1.61
N LEU A 43 4.15 23.21 -2.93
CA LEU A 43 3.91 21.97 -3.68
C LEU A 43 5.04 20.95 -3.50
N MET A 44 6.30 21.39 -3.48
CA MET A 44 7.46 20.50 -3.35
C MET A 44 7.65 19.95 -1.92
N THR A 45 7.21 20.69 -0.90
CA THR A 45 7.41 20.32 0.51
C THR A 45 6.12 19.91 1.23
N GLY A 46 4.95 20.11 0.59
CA GLY A 46 3.62 19.89 1.16
C GLY A 46 3.16 18.43 1.23
N THR A 47 4.06 17.47 1.48
CA THR A 47 3.72 16.04 1.52
C THR A 47 2.61 15.74 2.52
N VAL A 48 2.76 16.17 3.77
CA VAL A 48 1.78 15.95 4.85
C VAL A 48 0.41 16.58 4.56
N PRO A 49 0.28 17.87 4.21
CA PRO A 49 -1.03 18.47 3.96
C PRO A 49 -1.73 17.85 2.74
N ILE A 50 -1.03 17.54 1.64
CA ILE A 50 -1.65 16.90 0.47
C ILE A 50 -2.14 15.49 0.83
N LEU A 51 -1.35 14.72 1.61
CA LEU A 51 -1.76 13.40 2.11
C LEU A 51 -2.98 13.49 3.03
N ALA A 52 -3.04 14.48 3.93
CA ALA A 52 -4.19 14.68 4.81
C ALA A 52 -5.50 14.89 4.02
N VAL A 53 -5.44 15.73 2.97
CA VAL A 53 -6.59 15.92 2.06
C VAL A 53 -6.93 14.62 1.33
N TRP A 54 -5.92 13.87 0.87
CA TRP A 54 -6.14 12.59 0.23
C TRP A 54 -6.80 11.55 1.15
N PHE A 55 -6.40 11.46 2.42
CA PHE A 55 -7.05 10.61 3.42
C PHE A 55 -8.51 10.99 3.67
N PHE A 56 -8.77 12.29 3.76
CA PHE A 56 -10.13 12.80 3.86
C PHE A 56 -10.97 12.37 2.65
N CYS A 57 -10.48 12.57 1.43
CA CYS A 57 -11.18 12.17 0.22
C CYS A 57 -11.38 10.66 0.13
N MET A 58 -10.40 9.87 0.57
CA MET A 58 -10.54 8.42 0.64
C MET A 58 -11.63 8.02 1.63
N GLY A 59 -11.60 8.57 2.84
CA GLY A 59 -12.64 8.34 3.84
C GLY A 59 -14.02 8.64 3.28
N ALA A 60 -14.19 9.80 2.66
CA ALA A 60 -15.46 10.22 2.04
C ALA A 60 -15.95 9.29 0.93
N SER A 61 -15.05 8.64 0.20
CA SER A 61 -15.41 7.72 -0.90
C SER A 61 -16.05 6.41 -0.42
N ILE A 62 -15.90 6.07 0.87
CA ILE A 62 -16.34 4.78 1.41
C ILE A 62 -17.83 4.82 1.79
N LYS A 63 -18.58 3.84 1.30
CA LYS A 63 -19.99 3.63 1.65
C LYS A 63 -20.15 2.53 2.71
N LEU A 64 -20.93 2.82 3.74
CA LEU A 64 -21.41 1.83 4.73
C LEU A 64 -22.48 0.93 4.09
N SER A 65 -22.08 -0.10 3.35
CA SER A 65 -23.01 -1.10 2.80
C SER A 65 -22.42 -2.51 2.67
N ALA A 66 -21.50 -2.90 3.55
CA ALA A 66 -20.91 -4.23 3.51
C ALA A 66 -21.91 -5.27 4.03
N THR A 67 -22.18 -6.31 3.23
CA THR A 67 -22.93 -7.49 3.68
C THR A 67 -22.07 -8.33 4.63
N GLY A 68 -22.68 -9.12 5.52
CA GLY A 68 -21.94 -9.99 6.46
C GLY A 68 -20.94 -10.92 5.75
N THR A 69 -21.27 -11.38 4.54
CA THR A 69 -20.37 -12.17 3.69
C THR A 69 -19.13 -11.39 3.25
N VAL A 70 -19.30 -10.12 2.85
CA VAL A 70 -18.18 -9.22 2.50
C VAL A 70 -17.30 -8.98 3.73
N LEU A 71 -17.89 -8.76 4.90
CA LEU A 71 -17.13 -8.58 6.14
C LEU A 71 -16.30 -9.83 6.48
N ARG A 72 -16.88 -11.02 6.37
CA ARG A 72 -16.17 -12.28 6.62
C ARG A 72 -15.00 -12.47 5.65
N LYS A 73 -15.23 -12.37 4.34
CA LYS A 73 -14.20 -12.62 3.32
C LYS A 73 -13.08 -11.58 3.37
N SER A 74 -13.44 -10.30 3.29
CA SER A 74 -12.46 -9.20 3.27
C SER A 74 -11.76 -9.03 4.61
N GLY A 75 -12.52 -9.12 5.71
CA GLY A 75 -11.98 -9.01 7.06
C GLY A 75 -10.97 -10.11 7.34
N THR A 76 -11.21 -11.33 6.86
CA THR A 76 -10.23 -12.43 6.94
C THR A 76 -8.92 -12.04 6.27
N LEU A 77 -8.96 -11.49 5.06
CA LEU A 77 -7.75 -11.11 4.31
C LEU A 77 -7.01 -9.96 5.01
N VAL A 78 -7.71 -8.89 5.39
CA VAL A 78 -7.12 -7.73 6.07
C VAL A 78 -6.48 -8.13 7.40
N LEU A 79 -7.20 -8.87 8.25
CA LEU A 79 -6.68 -9.33 9.54
C LEU A 79 -5.48 -10.26 9.36
N THR A 80 -5.55 -11.19 8.39
CA THR A 80 -4.43 -12.09 8.09
C THR A 80 -3.20 -11.30 7.68
N LYS A 81 -3.36 -10.29 6.82
CA LYS A 81 -2.24 -9.48 6.34
C LYS A 81 -1.59 -8.67 7.45
N ILE A 82 -2.41 -7.99 8.27
CA ILE A 82 -1.94 -7.24 9.44
C ILE A 82 -1.22 -8.18 10.43
N ALA A 83 -1.78 -9.36 10.70
CA ALA A 83 -1.17 -10.34 11.58
C ALA A 83 0.19 -10.84 11.04
N VAL A 84 0.30 -11.12 9.75
CA VAL A 84 1.56 -11.51 9.12
C VAL A 84 2.59 -10.39 9.21
N ALA A 85 2.20 -9.16 8.87
CA ALA A 85 3.08 -7.99 8.99
C ALA A 85 3.55 -7.77 10.44
N TRP A 86 2.66 -7.99 11.42
CA TRP A 86 3.02 -7.96 12.85
C TRP A 86 4.02 -9.05 13.23
N VAL A 87 3.83 -10.29 12.78
CA VAL A 87 4.79 -11.38 13.01
C VAL A 87 6.15 -11.03 12.39
N VAL A 88 6.16 -10.49 11.17
CA VAL A 88 7.38 -10.02 10.51
C VAL A 88 8.04 -8.91 11.33
N ALA A 89 7.28 -7.94 11.84
CA ALA A 89 7.78 -6.88 12.71
C ALA A 89 8.41 -7.43 14.01
N ALA A 90 7.72 -8.36 14.66
CA ALA A 90 8.18 -9.00 15.89
C ALA A 90 9.45 -9.82 15.67
N ILE A 91 9.62 -10.46 14.51
CA ILE A 91 10.85 -11.17 14.18
C ILE A 91 11.96 -10.16 13.82
N ALA A 92 11.66 -9.22 12.92
CA ALA A 92 12.60 -8.22 12.43
C ALA A 92 13.20 -7.38 13.56
N SER A 93 12.40 -6.95 14.53
CA SER A 93 12.85 -6.18 15.70
C SER A 93 13.88 -6.89 16.58
N ARG A 94 14.00 -8.23 16.50
CA ARG A 94 14.99 -9.01 17.26
C ARG A 94 16.27 -9.29 16.49
N VAL A 95 16.22 -9.21 15.16
CA VAL A 95 17.33 -9.64 14.28
C VAL A 95 17.92 -8.50 13.45
N MET A 96 17.20 -7.40 13.29
CA MET A 96 17.65 -6.23 12.54
C MET A 96 18.16 -5.15 13.50
N PRO A 97 19.16 -4.35 13.08
CA PRO A 97 19.56 -3.17 13.84
C PRO A 97 18.39 -2.17 13.93
N GLU A 98 18.35 -1.39 15.02
CA GLU A 98 17.29 -0.40 15.27
C GLU A 98 17.19 0.64 14.14
N ASN A 99 18.34 1.07 13.60
CA ASN A 99 18.44 2.00 12.47
C ASN A 99 18.36 1.31 11.10
N GLY A 100 17.96 0.04 11.05
CA GLY A 100 18.02 -0.77 9.83
C GLY A 100 19.44 -1.17 9.44
N VAL A 101 19.55 -1.86 8.32
CA VAL A 101 20.84 -2.29 7.79
C VAL A 101 21.47 -1.12 7.04
N GLU A 102 22.65 -0.68 7.49
CA GLU A 102 23.35 0.48 6.92
C GLU A 102 24.34 0.11 5.81
N VAL A 103 24.83 -1.13 5.79
CA VAL A 103 25.92 -1.57 4.89
C VAL A 103 25.64 -2.93 4.25
N GLY A 104 26.19 -3.10 3.05
CA GLY A 104 26.10 -4.35 2.28
C GLY A 104 24.86 -4.46 1.41
N MET A 105 24.58 -5.67 0.93
CA MET A 105 23.49 -5.94 -0.02
C MET A 105 22.09 -5.60 0.52
N PHE A 106 21.92 -5.58 1.84
CA PHE A 106 20.65 -5.28 2.50
C PHE A 106 20.56 -3.82 2.97
N ALA A 107 21.49 -2.95 2.56
CA ALA A 107 21.49 -1.54 2.96
C ALA A 107 20.15 -0.86 2.63
N GLY A 108 19.60 -0.14 3.61
CA GLY A 108 18.29 0.50 3.54
C GLY A 108 17.11 -0.35 4.02
N LEU A 109 17.30 -1.66 4.23
CA LEU A 109 16.26 -2.50 4.82
C LEU A 109 16.09 -2.18 6.30
N SER A 110 14.87 -1.85 6.70
CA SER A 110 14.52 -1.57 8.09
C SER A 110 13.21 -2.28 8.44
N THR A 111 12.92 -2.43 9.74
CA THR A 111 11.61 -2.96 10.15
C THR A 111 10.48 -2.07 9.67
N LEU A 112 10.68 -0.75 9.60
CA LEU A 112 9.71 0.18 8.99
C LEU A 112 9.44 -0.13 7.52
N ALA A 113 10.49 -0.39 6.73
CA ALA A 113 10.35 -0.77 5.32
C ALA A 113 9.57 -2.08 5.14
N LEU A 114 9.86 -3.09 5.97
CA LEU A 114 9.18 -4.38 5.94
C LEU A 114 7.70 -4.25 6.28
N VAL A 115 7.38 -3.56 7.39
CA VAL A 115 5.99 -3.38 7.84
C VAL A 115 5.20 -2.59 6.80
N ALA A 116 5.69 -1.42 6.38
CA ALA A 116 5.01 -0.59 5.40
C ALA A 116 4.81 -1.30 4.05
N ALA A 117 5.73 -2.17 3.63
CA ALA A 117 5.57 -2.93 2.40
C ALA A 117 4.53 -4.07 2.50
N MET A 118 4.32 -4.62 3.71
CA MET A 118 3.55 -5.85 3.92
C MET A 118 2.17 -5.64 4.51
N ASP A 119 1.91 -4.56 5.25
CA ASP A 119 0.64 -4.35 5.97
C ASP A 119 -0.48 -3.75 5.09
N MET A 120 -0.17 -3.30 3.88
CA MET A 120 -1.09 -2.62 2.98
C MET A 120 -1.25 -3.36 1.64
N THR A 121 -2.49 -3.58 1.20
CA THR A 121 -2.86 -4.13 -0.11
C THR A 121 -3.18 -3.03 -1.09
N ASN A 122 -2.73 -3.20 -2.34
CA ASN A 122 -3.25 -2.37 -3.42
C ASN A 122 -4.70 -2.76 -3.72
N GLY A 123 -5.61 -2.13 -3.01
CA GLY A 123 -7.01 -2.48 -3.06
C GLY A 123 -7.65 -2.22 -4.43
N GLY A 124 -7.21 -1.18 -5.16
CA GLY A 124 -7.68 -0.92 -6.53
C GLY A 124 -7.24 -2.02 -7.51
N LEU A 125 -5.98 -2.47 -7.38
CA LEU A 125 -5.48 -3.62 -8.13
C LEU A 125 -6.26 -4.88 -7.77
N TYR A 126 -6.43 -5.16 -6.48
CA TYR A 126 -7.23 -6.28 -5.99
C TYR A 126 -8.65 -6.27 -6.57
N ALA A 127 -9.36 -5.14 -6.49
CA ALA A 127 -10.70 -5.02 -7.07
C ALA A 127 -10.73 -5.35 -8.56
N SER A 128 -9.78 -4.80 -9.34
CA SER A 128 -9.71 -5.06 -10.78
C SER A 128 -9.44 -6.53 -11.13
N ILE A 129 -8.62 -7.22 -10.33
CA ILE A 129 -8.34 -8.64 -10.49
C ILE A 129 -9.58 -9.46 -10.12
N MET A 130 -10.22 -9.13 -9.00
CA MET A 130 -11.39 -9.86 -8.51
C MET A 130 -12.64 -9.65 -9.38
N GLN A 131 -12.77 -8.51 -10.07
CA GLN A 131 -13.78 -8.34 -11.11
C GLN A 131 -13.62 -9.34 -12.28
N GLN A 132 -12.40 -9.79 -12.55
CA GLN A 132 -12.12 -10.74 -13.64
C GLN A 132 -12.13 -12.20 -13.18
N TYR A 133 -11.57 -12.46 -12.00
CA TYR A 133 -11.27 -13.83 -11.54
C TYR A 133 -12.08 -14.29 -10.33
N GLY A 134 -12.81 -13.39 -9.66
CA GLY A 134 -13.54 -13.69 -8.43
C GLY A 134 -15.02 -13.36 -8.48
N SER A 135 -15.63 -13.35 -7.30
CA SER A 135 -17.05 -13.04 -7.08
C SER A 135 -17.31 -11.53 -6.92
N LYS A 136 -18.57 -11.11 -7.05
CA LYS A 136 -18.97 -9.69 -6.84
C LYS A 136 -18.69 -9.24 -5.41
N GLU A 137 -18.90 -10.13 -4.44
CA GLU A 137 -18.64 -9.89 -3.03
C GLU A 137 -17.14 -9.70 -2.77
N GLU A 138 -16.30 -10.52 -3.40
CA GLU A 138 -14.85 -10.39 -3.31
C GLU A 138 -14.32 -9.16 -4.05
N ALA A 139 -14.93 -8.73 -5.15
CA ALA A 139 -14.57 -7.48 -5.78
C ALA A 139 -14.97 -6.26 -4.93
N GLY A 140 -16.13 -6.34 -4.24
CA GLY A 140 -16.61 -5.32 -3.29
C GLY A 140 -15.81 -5.24 -1.99
N ALA A 141 -14.98 -6.25 -1.69
CA ALA A 141 -14.12 -6.33 -0.51
C ALA A 141 -13.06 -5.22 -0.42
N PHE A 142 -12.76 -4.54 -1.54
CA PHE A 142 -11.81 -3.43 -1.61
C PHE A 142 -12.09 -2.33 -0.58
N VAL A 143 -13.36 -2.11 -0.23
CA VAL A 143 -13.75 -1.09 0.74
C VAL A 143 -13.07 -1.32 2.10
N LEU A 144 -12.99 -2.57 2.55
CA LEU A 144 -12.33 -2.91 3.82
C LEU A 144 -10.80 -2.87 3.70
N MET A 145 -10.25 -3.20 2.53
CA MET A 145 -8.82 -3.02 2.24
C MET A 145 -8.39 -1.55 2.16
N SER A 146 -9.35 -0.62 2.04
CA SER A 146 -9.05 0.81 2.16
C SER A 146 -8.78 1.21 3.62
N LEU A 147 -9.20 0.40 4.61
CA LEU A 147 -8.95 0.68 6.04
C LEU A 147 -7.51 0.41 6.47
N GLU A 148 -6.84 -0.55 5.83
CA GLU A 148 -5.40 -0.74 6.03
C GLU A 148 -4.59 0.35 5.33
N SER A 149 -5.21 1.16 4.46
CA SER A 149 -4.48 2.19 3.76
C SER A 149 -4.05 3.30 4.72
N GLY A 150 -2.75 3.51 4.88
CA GLY A 150 -2.16 4.63 5.58
C GLY A 150 -1.26 4.25 6.75
N PRO A 151 -0.83 5.23 7.58
CA PRO A 151 0.11 4.95 8.65
C PRO A 151 -0.54 4.19 9.82
N LEU A 152 -1.87 4.16 9.94
CA LEU A 152 -2.55 3.62 11.11
C LEU A 152 -2.15 2.18 11.44
N MET A 153 -2.25 1.26 10.47
CA MET A 153 -1.92 -0.15 10.73
C MET A 153 -0.44 -0.33 11.01
N THR A 154 0.43 0.42 10.32
CA THR A 154 1.86 0.45 10.62
C THR A 154 2.13 0.93 12.05
N MET A 155 1.46 1.99 12.51
CA MET A 155 1.59 2.49 13.88
C MET A 155 1.14 1.46 14.91
N VAL A 156 0.02 0.78 14.66
CA VAL A 156 -0.47 -0.30 15.52
C VAL A 156 0.53 -1.45 15.56
N ILE A 157 1.06 -1.86 14.40
CA ILE A 157 2.04 -2.94 14.31
C ILE A 157 3.33 -2.58 15.05
N LEU A 158 3.94 -1.43 14.74
CA LEU A 158 5.18 -0.98 15.36
C LEU A 158 5.00 -0.76 16.87
N GLY A 159 3.86 -0.21 17.28
CA GLY A 159 3.48 0.00 18.67
C GLY A 159 3.37 -1.29 19.46
N THR A 160 2.55 -2.21 18.97
CA THR A 160 2.28 -3.49 19.65
C THR A 160 3.43 -4.48 19.55
N ALA A 161 4.31 -4.36 18.54
CA ALA A 161 5.55 -5.13 18.45
C ALA A 161 6.68 -4.59 19.35
N GLY A 162 6.46 -3.48 20.06
CA GLY A 162 7.44 -2.88 20.97
C GLY A 162 8.57 -2.11 20.28
N ILE A 163 8.38 -1.72 19.01
CA ILE A 163 9.39 -1.07 18.17
C ILE A 163 9.32 0.46 18.31
N ALA A 164 8.12 0.97 18.58
CA ALA A 164 7.86 2.39 18.72
C ALA A 164 6.80 2.64 19.79
N SER A 165 6.83 3.82 20.41
CA SER A 165 5.75 4.29 21.28
C SER A 165 5.14 5.53 20.65
N PHE A 166 3.85 5.48 20.38
CA PHE A 166 3.11 6.61 19.82
C PHE A 166 2.15 7.13 20.89
N GLU A 167 2.11 8.44 21.06
CA GLU A 167 1.16 9.05 21.98
C GLU A 167 -0.28 8.87 21.45
N PRO A 168 -1.27 8.60 22.32
CA PRO A 168 -2.65 8.37 21.88
C PRO A 168 -3.22 9.50 21.01
N HIS A 169 -2.84 10.74 21.29
CA HIS A 169 -3.30 11.89 20.52
C HIS A 169 -2.74 11.90 19.07
N VAL A 170 -1.55 11.33 18.84
CA VAL A 170 -0.94 11.18 17.50
C VAL A 170 -1.71 10.14 16.69
N PHE A 171 -2.15 9.04 17.31
CA PHE A 171 -3.05 8.07 16.67
C PHE A 171 -4.36 8.72 16.23
N VAL A 172 -4.97 9.52 17.12
CA VAL A 172 -6.20 10.25 16.79
C VAL A 172 -5.95 11.22 15.63
N GLY A 173 -4.85 11.97 15.67
CA GLY A 173 -4.47 12.89 14.58
C GLY A 173 -4.26 12.20 13.23
N ALA A 174 -3.68 11.00 13.22
CA ALA A 174 -3.46 10.22 12.01
C ALA A 174 -4.75 9.72 11.35
N ILE A 175 -5.80 9.44 12.13
CA ILE A 175 -7.08 8.92 11.61
C ILE A 175 -8.16 9.99 11.41
N LEU A 176 -8.03 11.14 12.08
CA LEU A 176 -9.09 12.14 12.12
C LEU A 176 -9.54 12.62 10.73
N PRO A 177 -8.64 12.97 9.78
CA PRO A 177 -9.07 13.38 8.43
C PRO A 177 -9.89 12.29 7.73
N PHE A 178 -9.47 11.03 7.86
CA PHE A 178 -10.19 9.89 7.28
C PHE A 178 -11.58 9.73 7.91
N VAL A 179 -11.69 9.78 9.24
CA VAL A 179 -12.97 9.65 9.96
C VAL A 179 -13.94 10.77 9.61
N VAL A 180 -13.45 12.02 9.55
CA VAL A 180 -14.27 13.18 9.16
C VAL A 180 -14.75 13.02 7.71
N GLY A 181 -13.87 12.64 6.80
CA GLY A 181 -14.23 12.36 5.41
C GLY A 181 -15.30 11.26 5.33
N PHE A 182 -15.07 10.13 6.01
CA PHE A 182 -16.00 9.00 6.08
C PHE A 182 -17.38 9.39 6.60
N ALA A 183 -17.43 10.18 7.68
CA ALA A 183 -18.69 10.70 8.21
C ALA A 183 -19.42 11.54 7.16
N LEU A 184 -18.73 12.52 6.55
CA LEU A 184 -19.33 13.41 5.54
C LEU A 184 -19.83 12.65 4.30
N GLY A 185 -19.05 11.70 3.77
CA GLY A 185 -19.47 10.91 2.61
C GLY A 185 -20.63 9.94 2.86
N ASN A 186 -20.88 9.59 4.12
CA ASN A 186 -22.07 8.81 4.49
C ASN A 186 -23.26 9.68 4.88
N LEU A 187 -23.05 10.94 5.29
CA LEU A 187 -24.10 11.93 5.51
C LEU A 187 -24.67 12.45 4.18
N ASP A 188 -23.83 12.65 3.17
CA ASP A 188 -24.22 13.22 1.89
C ASP A 188 -23.60 12.44 0.71
N PRO A 189 -24.42 11.73 -0.09
CA PRO A 189 -23.98 11.04 -1.29
C PRO A 189 -23.35 11.95 -2.36
N GLU A 190 -23.78 13.21 -2.48
CA GLU A 190 -23.20 14.15 -3.45
C GLU A 190 -21.79 14.57 -3.02
N LEU A 191 -21.56 14.80 -1.72
CA LEU A 191 -20.23 15.03 -1.17
C LEU A 191 -19.32 13.81 -1.37
N ARG A 192 -19.84 12.60 -1.18
CA ARG A 192 -19.08 11.38 -1.50
C ARG A 192 -18.64 11.35 -2.96
N ASP A 193 -19.55 11.63 -3.89
CA ASP A 193 -19.24 11.59 -5.32
C ASP A 193 -18.28 12.73 -5.72
N PHE A 194 -18.38 13.88 -5.07
CA PHE A 194 -17.45 15.00 -5.25
C PHE A 194 -16.03 14.64 -4.76
N PHE A 195 -15.90 14.26 -3.49
CA PHE A 195 -14.59 13.95 -2.89
C PHE A 195 -13.98 12.64 -3.42
N GLY A 196 -14.81 11.66 -3.80
CA GLY A 196 -14.35 10.41 -4.39
C GLY A 196 -13.56 10.60 -5.70
N LYS A 197 -13.91 11.62 -6.50
CA LYS A 197 -13.17 11.99 -7.73
C LYS A 197 -11.77 12.54 -7.45
N ALA A 198 -11.54 13.09 -6.25
CA ALA A 198 -10.26 13.68 -5.87
C ALA A 198 -9.22 12.63 -5.47
N VAL A 199 -9.63 11.44 -5.03
CA VAL A 199 -8.73 10.38 -4.52
C VAL A 199 -7.61 10.05 -5.52
N HIS A 200 -7.96 9.78 -6.78
CA HIS A 200 -6.95 9.49 -7.82
C HIS A 200 -6.24 10.75 -8.34
N THR A 201 -6.91 11.89 -8.29
CA THR A 201 -6.38 13.18 -8.78
C THR A 201 -5.25 13.71 -7.89
N LEU A 202 -5.32 13.47 -6.58
CA LEU A 202 -4.31 13.92 -5.61
C LEU A 202 -3.02 13.09 -5.62
N ILE A 203 -3.07 11.85 -6.13
CA ILE A 203 -1.91 10.92 -6.21
C ILE A 203 -0.66 11.58 -6.81
N PRO A 204 -0.71 12.17 -8.02
CA PRO A 204 0.48 12.75 -8.62
C PRO A 204 1.08 13.91 -7.82
N PHE A 205 0.26 14.68 -7.10
CA PHE A 205 0.73 15.84 -6.34
C PHE A 205 1.49 15.43 -5.08
N PHE A 206 0.95 14.52 -4.28
CA PHE A 206 1.68 14.06 -3.10
C PHE A 206 2.90 13.23 -3.51
N ALA A 207 2.79 12.46 -4.60
CA ALA A 207 3.91 11.65 -5.06
C ALA A 207 5.07 12.54 -5.53
N PHE A 208 4.79 13.65 -6.22
CA PHE A 208 5.80 14.65 -6.54
C PHE A 208 6.42 15.29 -5.29
N ALA A 209 5.60 15.72 -4.33
CA ALA A 209 6.09 16.29 -3.07
C ALA A 209 7.01 15.31 -2.31
N LEU A 210 6.60 14.04 -2.24
CA LEU A 210 7.40 12.97 -1.64
C LEU A 210 8.66 12.67 -2.44
N GLY A 211 8.60 12.70 -3.78
CA GLY A 211 9.78 12.57 -4.62
C GLY A 211 10.85 13.61 -4.28
N ASN A 212 10.43 14.82 -3.93
CA ASN A 212 11.34 15.91 -3.56
C ASN A 212 12.06 15.71 -2.21
N THR A 213 11.85 14.59 -1.52
CA THR A 213 12.60 14.20 -0.32
C THR A 213 13.58 13.05 -0.57
N ILE A 214 13.62 12.50 -1.79
CA ILE A 214 14.40 11.31 -2.13
C ILE A 214 15.60 11.68 -3.01
N ASN A 215 16.76 11.10 -2.71
CA ASN A 215 17.96 11.20 -3.55
C ASN A 215 18.04 9.99 -4.50
N LEU A 216 18.33 10.22 -5.79
CA LEU A 216 18.46 9.14 -6.78
C LEU A 216 19.55 8.12 -6.45
N GLY A 217 20.60 8.50 -5.72
CA GLY A 217 21.61 7.56 -5.23
C GLY A 217 21.00 6.44 -4.40
N VAL A 218 20.03 6.78 -3.53
CA VAL A 218 19.30 5.81 -2.70
C VAL A 218 18.50 4.84 -3.58
N ILE A 219 17.89 5.30 -4.67
CA ILE A 219 17.14 4.44 -5.59
C ILE A 219 18.07 3.45 -6.30
N ALA A 220 19.25 3.91 -6.75
CA ALA A 220 20.22 3.06 -7.42
C ALA A 220 20.76 1.95 -6.51
N GLU A 221 21.01 2.26 -5.23
CA GLU A 221 21.52 1.32 -4.24
C GLU A 221 20.45 0.32 -3.77
N THR A 222 19.22 0.79 -3.58
CA THR A 222 18.11 -0.01 -3.03
C THR A 222 17.32 -0.78 -4.10
N GLY A 223 17.55 -0.55 -5.39
CA GLY A 223 16.70 -1.07 -6.47
C GLY A 223 16.58 -2.60 -6.50
N LEU A 224 17.69 -3.32 -6.40
CA LEU A 224 17.68 -4.79 -6.37
C LEU A 224 17.00 -5.32 -5.10
N LEU A 225 17.29 -4.71 -3.96
CA LEU A 225 16.70 -5.06 -2.68
C LEU A 225 15.20 -4.80 -2.66
N GLY A 226 14.73 -3.72 -3.30
CA GLY A 226 13.33 -3.40 -3.47
C GLY A 226 12.60 -4.43 -4.34
N ILE A 227 13.27 -5.00 -5.36
CA ILE A 227 12.72 -6.11 -6.15
C ILE A 227 12.56 -7.36 -5.28
N MET A 228 13.60 -7.68 -4.51
CA MET A 228 13.55 -8.81 -3.57
C MET A 228 12.46 -8.62 -2.52
N LEU A 229 12.29 -7.41 -2.00
CA LEU A 229 11.23 -7.06 -1.06
C LEU A 229 9.85 -7.26 -1.70
N GLY A 230 9.64 -6.79 -2.94
CA GLY A 230 8.37 -6.99 -3.65
C GLY A 230 8.03 -8.47 -3.85
N VAL A 231 9.01 -9.30 -4.20
CA VAL A 231 8.82 -10.76 -4.28
C VAL A 231 8.55 -11.35 -2.90
N ALA A 232 9.27 -10.91 -1.88
CA ALA A 232 9.08 -11.36 -0.51
C ALA A 232 7.69 -11.01 0.02
N VAL A 233 7.15 -9.83 -0.28
CA VAL A 233 5.76 -9.45 0.07
C VAL A 233 4.78 -10.47 -0.51
N ILE A 234 4.90 -10.80 -1.80
CA ILE A 234 4.00 -11.78 -2.46
C ILE A 234 4.06 -13.13 -1.77
N ILE A 235 5.25 -13.60 -1.40
CA ILE A 235 5.44 -14.92 -0.79
C ILE A 235 4.97 -14.91 0.67
N ILE A 236 5.50 -14.00 1.48
CA ILE A 236 5.32 -13.95 2.93
C ILE A 236 3.87 -13.59 3.28
N THR A 237 3.26 -12.63 2.59
CA THR A 237 1.85 -12.28 2.82
C THR A 237 0.91 -13.17 2.02
N GLY A 238 1.27 -13.53 0.78
CA GLY A 238 0.37 -14.26 -0.11
C GLY A 238 0.11 -15.70 0.33
N ILE A 239 1.10 -16.43 0.85
CA ILE A 239 0.86 -17.82 1.30
C ILE A 239 -0.18 -17.86 2.44
N PRO A 240 -0.03 -17.11 3.56
CA PRO A 240 -1.06 -17.03 4.58
C PRO A 240 -2.40 -16.52 4.05
N LEU A 241 -2.41 -15.53 3.16
CA LEU A 241 -3.64 -14.99 2.57
C LEU A 241 -4.39 -16.03 1.74
N ILE A 242 -3.69 -16.85 0.94
CA ILE A 242 -4.28 -17.96 0.18
C ILE A 242 -4.91 -18.98 1.12
N LEU A 243 -4.21 -19.32 2.21
CA LEU A 243 -4.72 -20.27 3.21
C LEU A 243 -5.95 -19.71 3.93
N ALA A 244 -5.90 -18.45 4.36
CA ALA A 244 -7.00 -17.81 5.07
C ALA A 244 -8.24 -17.65 4.17
N ASP A 245 -8.05 -17.27 2.90
CA ASP A 245 -9.13 -17.20 1.91
C ASP A 245 -9.84 -18.55 1.76
N ARG A 246 -9.08 -19.64 1.67
CA ARG A 246 -9.61 -21.00 1.54
C ARG A 246 -10.30 -21.51 2.80
N LEU A 247 -9.62 -21.39 3.94
CA LEU A 247 -10.02 -22.07 5.17
C LEU A 247 -11.09 -21.29 5.95
N ILE A 248 -11.08 -19.95 5.86
CA ILE A 248 -11.94 -19.07 6.65
C ILE A 248 -12.88 -18.27 5.73
N GLY A 249 -12.34 -17.71 4.63
CA GLY A 249 -13.11 -16.94 3.67
C GLY A 249 -14.13 -17.78 2.88
N GLY A 250 -13.81 -19.06 2.67
CA GLY A 250 -14.57 -19.97 1.79
C GLY A 250 -14.35 -19.67 0.30
N GLY A 251 -13.25 -18.99 -0.04
CA GLY A 251 -12.78 -18.79 -1.41
C GLY A 251 -11.93 -19.97 -1.89
N ASP A 252 -11.42 -19.87 -3.12
CA ASP A 252 -10.54 -20.89 -3.71
C ASP A 252 -9.04 -20.53 -3.56
N GLY A 253 -8.73 -19.43 -2.87
CA GLY A 253 -7.40 -18.86 -2.68
C GLY A 253 -7.06 -17.75 -3.66
N THR A 254 -7.87 -17.51 -4.70
CA THR A 254 -7.62 -16.48 -5.72
C THR A 254 -7.65 -15.09 -5.11
N ALA A 255 -8.55 -14.83 -4.16
CA ALA A 255 -8.62 -13.55 -3.45
C ALA A 255 -7.37 -13.35 -2.58
N GLY A 256 -6.87 -14.42 -1.97
CA GLY A 256 -5.63 -14.39 -1.21
C GLY A 256 -4.40 -14.01 -2.05
N VAL A 257 -4.27 -14.56 -3.26
CA VAL A 257 -3.22 -14.16 -4.20
C VAL A 257 -3.39 -12.69 -4.60
N ALA A 258 -4.59 -12.29 -4.98
CA ALA A 258 -4.87 -10.91 -5.40
C ALA A 258 -4.56 -9.89 -4.30
N ALA A 259 -4.72 -10.28 -3.03
CA ALA A 259 -4.44 -9.44 -1.87
C ALA A 259 -2.95 -9.37 -1.49
N SER A 260 -2.07 -10.12 -2.15
CA SER A 260 -0.62 -10.18 -1.83
C SER A 260 0.22 -9.03 -2.42
N SER A 261 -0.39 -7.88 -2.70
CA SER A 261 0.27 -6.71 -3.28
C SER A 261 0.65 -5.65 -2.24
N THR A 262 1.60 -4.78 -2.56
CA THR A 262 1.87 -3.56 -1.76
C THR A 262 1.05 -2.40 -2.33
N ALA A 263 0.37 -1.65 -1.48
CA ALA A 263 -0.40 -0.47 -1.90
C ALA A 263 0.49 0.70 -2.35
N GLY A 264 0.07 1.47 -3.36
CA GLY A 264 0.76 2.71 -3.71
C GLY A 264 0.88 3.67 -2.53
N ALA A 265 -0.20 3.82 -1.76
CA ALA A 265 -0.23 4.64 -0.56
C ALA A 265 0.84 4.28 0.48
N ALA A 266 1.34 3.04 0.48
CA ALA A 266 2.35 2.58 1.43
C ALA A 266 3.68 3.34 1.27
N VAL A 267 3.95 3.88 0.09
CA VAL A 267 5.17 4.66 -0.18
C VAL A 267 5.27 5.90 0.71
N ALA A 268 4.13 6.48 1.08
CA ALA A 268 4.07 7.63 1.97
C ALA A 268 4.26 7.26 3.44
N THR A 269 3.99 6.02 3.82
CA THR A 269 3.97 5.59 5.22
C THR A 269 5.29 5.80 5.96
N PRO A 270 6.47 5.44 5.43
CA PRO A 270 7.72 5.64 6.16
C PRO A 270 7.99 7.09 6.54
N VAL A 271 7.72 8.03 5.61
CA VAL A 271 7.88 9.46 5.86
C VAL A 271 6.88 9.94 6.92
N LEU A 272 5.62 9.50 6.84
CA LEU A 272 4.61 9.87 7.85
C LEU A 272 4.99 9.40 9.25
N ILE A 273 5.49 8.16 9.38
CA ILE A 273 5.98 7.64 10.65
C ILE A 273 7.18 8.45 11.14
N ALA A 274 8.10 8.87 10.26
CA ALA A 274 9.25 9.69 10.63
C ALA A 274 8.92 11.14 11.02
N GLU A 275 7.82 11.70 10.49
CA GLU A 275 7.28 12.99 10.94
C GLU A 275 6.69 12.88 12.35
N MET A 276 6.03 11.76 12.67
CA MET A 276 5.50 11.51 14.01
C MET A 276 6.59 11.14 15.02
N LEU A 277 7.59 10.37 14.59
CA LEU A 277 8.66 9.83 15.43
C LEU A 277 10.02 10.08 14.79
N PRO A 278 10.80 11.07 15.27
CA PRO A 278 12.07 11.47 14.68
C PRO A 278 13.12 10.36 14.55
N GLN A 279 13.03 9.30 15.36
CA GLN A 279 13.93 8.15 15.30
C GLN A 279 13.92 7.46 13.92
N PHE A 280 12.81 7.55 13.18
CA PHE A 280 12.71 6.94 11.85
C PHE A 280 13.20 7.85 10.71
N LYS A 281 13.62 9.09 10.98
CA LYS A 281 14.04 10.06 9.94
C LYS A 281 15.21 9.56 9.09
N ALA A 282 16.16 8.86 9.70
CA ALA A 282 17.32 8.32 8.99
C ALA A 282 16.94 7.21 8.00
N VAL A 283 15.96 6.37 8.36
CA VAL A 283 15.56 5.20 7.55
C VAL A 283 14.44 5.48 6.56
N ALA A 284 13.64 6.52 6.78
CA ALA A 284 12.45 6.80 5.98
C ALA A 284 12.73 6.96 4.48
N PRO A 285 13.77 7.68 4.02
CA PRO A 285 14.04 7.79 2.58
C PRO A 285 14.31 6.44 1.91
N ALA A 286 15.14 5.60 2.53
CA ALA A 286 15.46 4.27 2.00
C ALA A 286 14.23 3.33 2.07
N ALA A 287 13.49 3.35 3.18
CA ALA A 287 12.25 2.60 3.32
C ALA A 287 11.21 3.00 2.26
N THR A 288 11.04 4.29 2.01
CA THR A 288 10.15 4.81 0.97
C THR A 288 10.56 4.36 -0.42
N ALA A 289 11.86 4.38 -0.75
CA ALA A 289 12.37 3.88 -2.03
C ALA A 289 12.09 2.37 -2.20
N LEU A 290 12.39 1.56 -1.17
CA LEU A 290 12.13 0.12 -1.17
C LEU A 290 10.65 -0.21 -1.33
N VAL A 291 9.77 0.49 -0.60
CA VAL A 291 8.32 0.32 -0.70
C VAL A 291 7.83 0.73 -2.09
N ALA A 292 8.37 1.79 -2.69
CA ALA A 292 8.01 2.20 -4.05
C ALA A 292 8.39 1.13 -5.09
N THR A 293 9.56 0.51 -4.97
CA THR A 293 9.93 -0.62 -5.82
C THR A 293 9.04 -1.85 -5.56
N SER A 294 8.69 -2.13 -4.31
CA SER A 294 7.76 -3.21 -3.95
C SER A 294 6.39 -3.03 -4.62
N VAL A 295 5.87 -1.80 -4.66
CA VAL A 295 4.62 -1.46 -5.36
C VAL A 295 4.71 -1.80 -6.84
N ILE A 296 5.81 -1.49 -7.52
CA ILE A 296 6.01 -1.83 -8.94
C ILE A 296 5.97 -3.34 -9.14
N VAL A 297 6.82 -4.05 -8.39
CA VAL A 297 7.00 -5.49 -8.54
C VAL A 297 5.70 -6.22 -8.26
N THR A 298 5.04 -5.89 -7.16
CA THR A 298 3.75 -6.49 -6.81
C THR A 298 2.66 -6.13 -7.82
N SER A 299 2.61 -4.90 -8.33
CA SER A 299 1.61 -4.49 -9.32
C SER A 299 1.76 -5.19 -10.67
N VAL A 300 2.95 -5.67 -11.02
CA VAL A 300 3.20 -6.47 -12.22
C VAL A 300 2.97 -7.96 -11.96
N LEU A 301 3.55 -8.49 -10.87
CA LEU A 301 3.57 -9.93 -10.63
C LEU A 301 2.23 -10.46 -10.09
N VAL A 302 1.55 -9.74 -9.19
CA VAL A 302 0.31 -10.23 -8.56
C VAL A 302 -0.80 -10.51 -9.59
N PRO A 303 -1.08 -9.65 -10.60
CA PRO A 303 -2.06 -9.96 -11.64
C PRO A 303 -1.69 -11.22 -12.44
N ILE A 304 -0.41 -11.39 -12.79
CA ILE A 304 0.09 -12.54 -13.56
C ILE A 304 -0.07 -13.82 -12.75
N ILE A 305 0.39 -13.81 -11.50
CA ILE A 305 0.32 -14.96 -10.60
C ILE A 305 -1.15 -15.32 -10.33
N THR A 306 -2.01 -14.32 -10.09
CA THR A 306 -3.45 -14.56 -9.88
C THR A 306 -4.11 -15.18 -11.10
N ALA A 307 -3.79 -14.69 -12.30
CA ALA A 307 -4.32 -15.24 -13.55
C ALA A 307 -3.89 -16.71 -13.77
N ILE A 308 -2.61 -17.03 -13.51
CA ILE A 308 -2.09 -18.39 -13.60
C ILE A 308 -2.77 -19.31 -12.57
N TYR A 309 -2.87 -18.83 -11.32
CA TYR A 309 -3.47 -19.54 -10.21
C TYR A 309 -4.95 -19.87 -10.45
N SER A 310 -5.74 -18.87 -10.82
CA SER A 310 -7.17 -19.03 -11.14
C SER A 310 -7.39 -20.00 -12.32
N LYS A 311 -6.59 -19.89 -13.39
CA LYS A 311 -6.65 -20.83 -14.52
C LYS A 311 -6.35 -22.27 -14.10
N ARG A 312 -5.35 -22.48 -13.23
CA ARG A 312 -4.99 -23.81 -12.73
C ARG A 312 -6.13 -24.42 -11.90
N LEU A 313 -6.77 -23.65 -11.04
CA LEU A 313 -7.90 -24.12 -10.24
C LEU A 313 -9.11 -24.47 -11.07
N LYS A 314 -9.46 -23.65 -12.07
CA LYS A 314 -10.56 -23.97 -13.00
C LYS A 314 -10.32 -25.31 -13.72
N ARG A 315 -9.09 -25.57 -14.17
CA ARG A 315 -8.72 -26.86 -14.78
C ARG A 315 -8.86 -28.05 -13.82
N LEU A 316 -8.44 -27.88 -12.56
CA LEU A 316 -8.54 -28.92 -11.54
C LEU A 316 -10.00 -29.26 -11.22
N HIS A 317 -10.87 -28.25 -11.09
CA HIS A 317 -12.30 -28.47 -10.86
C HIS A 317 -12.97 -29.23 -12.01
N VAL A 318 -12.64 -28.90 -13.26
CA VAL A 318 -13.14 -29.63 -14.44
C VAL A 318 -12.68 -31.09 -14.42
N ALA A 319 -11.40 -31.34 -14.12
CA ALA A 319 -10.85 -32.70 -14.08
C ALA A 319 -11.48 -33.56 -12.96
N VAL A 320 -11.76 -32.97 -11.80
CA VAL A 320 -12.43 -33.65 -10.69
C VAL A 320 -13.89 -33.94 -11.04
N GLY A 321 -14.60 -32.97 -11.63
CA GLY A 321 -15.99 -33.16 -12.07
C GLY A 321 -16.13 -34.26 -13.13
N GLN A 322 -15.20 -34.34 -14.09
CA GLN A 322 -15.17 -35.42 -15.07
C GLN A 322 -14.93 -36.79 -14.43
N ARG A 323 -14.02 -36.88 -13.44
CA ARG A 323 -13.78 -38.14 -12.71
C ARG A 323 -14.97 -38.57 -11.84
N ALA A 324 -15.72 -37.61 -11.29
CA ALA A 324 -16.92 -37.89 -10.51
C ALA A 324 -18.09 -38.34 -11.39
N ALA A 325 -18.21 -37.82 -12.62
CA ALA A 325 -19.25 -38.20 -13.57
C ALA A 325 -19.03 -39.58 -14.24
N ILE A 326 -17.84 -40.16 -14.10
CA ILE A 326 -17.47 -41.48 -14.66
C ILE A 326 -17.65 -42.61 -13.62
N LYS A 327 -17.93 -42.27 -12.35
CA LYS A 327 -18.27 -43.23 -11.29
C LYS A 327 -19.77 -43.29 -11.06
#